data_AF-A0AAE3F2W6-F1
#
_entry.id   AF-A0AAE3F2W6-F1
#
_cell.length_a   1.000
_cell.length_b   1.000
_cell.length_c   1.000
_cell.angle_alpha   90.00
_cell.angle_beta   90.00
_cell.angle_gamma   90.00
#
_symmetry.space_group_name_H-M   'P 1'
#
loop_
_entity.id
_entity.type
_entity.pdbx_description
1 polymer ?
#
loop_
_entity_poly.entity_id
_entity_poly.type
_entity_poly.pdbx_seq_one_letter_code
_entity_poly.pdbx_strand_id
1 'polypeptide(L)'
;MEEGRNNLAAHDNRVDFIVTHCCASSVQDAIGEGLFQKDCETEYLEEILQTVQFQKWFFGHYHDNRNVDEKKILLYEQIIRVV
;
A
#
# COMPACT_ATOMS: atom_id res chain seq x y z
N MET A 1 -6.09 0.88 -13.81
CA MET A 1 -4.95 1.53 -13.10
C MET A 1 -4.66 2.93 -13.64
N GLU A 2 -4.92 3.25 -14.92
CA GLU A 2 -4.72 4.62 -15.46
C GLU A 2 -5.51 5.70 -14.72
N GLU A 3 -6.77 5.45 -14.39
CA GLU A 3 -7.59 6.39 -13.60
C GLU A 3 -6.93 6.78 -12.28
N GLY A 4 -6.33 5.82 -11.56
CA GLY A 4 -5.61 6.09 -10.32
C GLY A 4 -4.37 6.96 -10.55
N ARG A 5 -3.60 6.67 -11.61
CA ARG A 5 -2.43 7.49 -11.99
C ARG A 5 -2.82 8.92 -12.34
N ASN A 6 -3.87 9.09 -13.14
CA ASN A 6 -4.34 10.40 -13.57
C ASN A 6 -4.84 11.25 -12.40
N ASN A 7 -5.61 10.65 -11.49
CA ASN A 7 -6.07 11.34 -10.28
C ASN A 7 -4.91 11.74 -9.36
N LEU A 8 -3.96 10.84 -9.12
CA LEU A 8 -2.79 11.17 -8.31
C LEU A 8 -1.96 12.29 -8.95
N ALA A 9 -1.74 12.24 -10.27
CA ALA A 9 -1.01 13.27 -11.00
C ALA A 9 -1.73 14.64 -10.94
N ALA A 10 -3.07 14.66 -11.00
CA ALA A 10 -3.86 15.89 -10.85
C ALA A 10 -3.76 16.52 -9.45
N HIS A 11 -3.26 15.76 -8.46
CA HIS A 11 -3.04 16.18 -7.07
C HIS A 11 -1.56 16.10 -6.67
N ASP A 12 -0.65 16.37 -7.62
CA ASP A 12 0.80 16.44 -7.42
C ASP A 12 1.43 15.19 -6.79
N ASN A 13 0.78 14.02 -6.95
CA ASN A 13 1.16 12.76 -6.32
C ASN A 13 1.34 12.89 -4.79
N ARG A 14 0.49 13.67 -4.12
CA ARG A 14 0.52 13.89 -2.67
C ARG A 14 -0.84 13.57 -2.05
N VAL A 15 -0.84 12.67 -1.07
CA VAL A 15 -2.05 12.29 -0.31
C VAL A 15 -1.69 12.07 1.15
N ASP A 16 -2.66 12.18 2.05
CA ASP A 16 -2.41 11.86 3.46
C ASP A 16 -2.34 10.35 3.67
N PHE A 17 -3.28 9.63 3.05
CA PHE A 17 -3.49 8.20 3.26
C PHE A 17 -3.63 7.44 1.95
N ILE A 18 -3.05 6.24 1.91
CA ILE A 18 -3.33 5.24 0.89
C ILE A 18 -4.02 4.06 1.58
N VAL A 19 -5.12 3.59 0.99
CA VAL A 19 -5.88 2.43 1.49
C VAL A 19 -6.11 1.48 0.33
N THR A 20 -5.58 0.26 0.43
CA THR A 20 -5.63 -0.74 -0.64
C THR A 20 -5.91 -2.13 -0.09
N HIS A 21 -6.35 -3.06 -0.94
CA HIS A 21 -6.49 -4.45 -0.54
C HIS A 21 -5.13 -5.11 -0.33
N CYS A 22 -4.23 -5.00 -1.32
CA CYS A 22 -2.88 -5.55 -1.31
C CYS A 22 -1.82 -4.46 -1.05
N CYS A 23 -0.53 -4.82 -0.98
CA CYS A 23 0.59 -3.87 -0.89
C CYS A 23 1.50 -3.93 -2.12
N ALA A 24 2.45 -3.00 -2.19
CA ALA A 24 3.51 -3.00 -3.19
C ALA A 24 4.32 -4.30 -3.18
N SER A 25 4.82 -4.71 -4.35
CA SER A 25 5.63 -5.93 -4.54
C SER A 25 6.81 -6.04 -3.56
N SER A 26 7.54 -4.96 -3.30
CA SER A 26 8.66 -4.97 -2.35
C SER A 26 8.22 -5.16 -0.89
N VAL A 27 7.05 -4.62 -0.54
CA VAL A 27 6.44 -4.76 0.79
C VAL A 27 5.93 -6.17 0.98
N GLN A 28 5.34 -6.75 -0.07
CA GLN A 28 4.88 -8.14 -0.11
C GLN A 28 6.05 -9.10 0.13
N ASP A 29 7.19 -8.89 -0.54
CA ASP A 29 8.42 -9.67 -0.30
C ASP A 29 8.87 -9.59 1.17
N ALA A 30 8.78 -8.40 1.79
CA ALA A 30 9.23 -8.18 3.16
C ALA A 30 8.34 -8.83 4.23
N ILE A 31 7.04 -8.97 3.98
CA ILE A 31 6.09 -9.58 4.93
C ILE A 31 5.81 -11.05 4.63
N GLY A 32 6.00 -11.48 3.39
CA GLY A 32 5.55 -12.76 2.89
C GLY A 32 6.56 -13.90 2.95
N GLU A 33 7.82 -13.62 3.27
CA GLU A 33 8.92 -14.61 3.27
C GLU A 33 9.00 -15.44 1.96
N GLY A 34 8.58 -14.86 0.84
CA GLY A 34 8.54 -15.52 -0.48
C GLY A 34 7.33 -16.39 -0.77
N LEU A 35 6.29 -16.37 0.09
CA LEU A 35 5.06 -17.16 -0.10
C LEU A 35 4.08 -16.54 -1.10
N PHE A 36 4.17 -15.24 -1.35
CA PHE A 36 3.25 -14.52 -2.25
C PHE A 36 3.90 -14.26 -3.60
N GLN A 37 3.11 -14.38 -4.67
CA GLN A 37 3.54 -14.06 -6.02
C GLN A 37 3.12 -12.65 -6.38
N LYS A 38 4.04 -11.92 -7.01
CA LYS A 38 3.80 -10.59 -7.58
C LYS A 38 2.85 -10.71 -8.76
N ASP A 39 2.00 -9.71 -8.93
CA ASP A 39 1.11 -9.57 -10.06
C ASP A 39 1.07 -8.12 -10.57
N CYS A 40 0.22 -7.85 -11.55
CA CYS A 40 0.10 -6.51 -12.13
C CYS A 40 -0.42 -5.47 -11.12
N GLU A 41 -1.18 -5.87 -10.10
CA GLU A 41 -1.65 -4.97 -9.04
C GLU A 41 -0.52 -4.63 -8.09
N THR A 42 0.26 -5.62 -7.61
CA THR A 42 1.39 -5.36 -6.71
C THR A 42 2.49 -4.55 -7.39
N GLU A 43 2.69 -4.73 -8.70
CA GLU A 43 3.59 -3.90 -9.52
C GLU A 43 3.08 -2.47 -9.68
N TYR A 44 1.77 -2.27 -9.89
CA TYR A 44 1.18 -0.93 -9.89
C TYR A 44 1.34 -0.25 -8.52
N LEU A 45 1.11 -0.99 -7.43
CA LEU A 45 1.30 -0.44 -6.08
C LEU A 45 2.78 -0.17 -5.79
N GLU A 46 3.72 -0.91 -6.39
CA GLU A 46 5.14 -0.56 -6.35
C GLU A 46 5.43 0.77 -7.05
N GLU A 47 4.85 1.01 -8.23
CA GLU A 47 4.92 2.32 -8.89
C GLU A 47 4.38 3.44 -7.99
N ILE A 48 3.21 3.23 -7.35
CA ILE A 48 2.64 4.19 -6.40
C ILE A 48 3.58 4.43 -5.22
N LEU A 49 4.19 3.38 -4.67
CA LEU A 49 5.16 3.49 -3.57
C LEU A 49 6.36 4.36 -3.94
N GLN A 50 6.84 4.28 -5.17
CA GLN A 50 7.99 5.05 -5.65
C GLN A 50 7.66 6.50 -6.04
N THR A 51 6.41 6.77 -6.43
CA THR A 51 6.03 8.05 -7.06
C THR A 51 5.18 8.96 -6.18
N VAL A 52 4.44 8.41 -5.22
CA VAL A 52 3.48 9.15 -4.39
C VAL A 52 4.07 9.45 -3.02
N GLN A 53 3.93 10.70 -2.58
CA GLN A 53 4.22 11.09 -1.21
C GLN A 53 2.98 10.89 -0.34
N PHE A 54 3.12 10.10 0.72
CA PHE A 54 2.06 9.80 1.66
C PHE A 54 2.55 9.79 3.11
N GLN A 55 1.61 9.98 4.04
CA GLN A 55 1.87 9.92 5.48
C GLN A 55 1.71 8.48 6.02
N LYS A 56 0.59 7.82 5.70
CA LYS A 56 0.36 6.40 6.03
C LYS A 56 -0.22 5.63 4.85
N TRP A 57 0.09 4.34 4.80
CA TRP A 57 -0.50 3.38 3.87
C TRP A 57 -1.03 2.20 4.67
N PHE A 58 -2.34 2.00 4.62
CA PHE A 58 -3.04 0.86 5.20
C PHE A 58 -3.37 -0.16 4.13
N PHE A 59 -3.01 -1.41 4.34
CA PHE A 59 -3.32 -2.50 3.42
C PHE A 59 -3.72 -3.78 4.16
N GLY A 60 -4.35 -4.71 3.46
CA GLY A 60 -4.87 -5.95 4.01
C GLY A 60 -4.32 -7.18 3.30
N HIS A 61 -5.22 -8.10 2.92
CA HIS A 61 -4.95 -9.34 2.17
C HIS A 61 -4.21 -10.44 2.95
N TYR A 62 -3.23 -10.10 3.79
CA TYR A 62 -2.30 -11.06 4.39
C TYR A 62 -2.74 -11.64 5.75
N HIS A 63 -3.97 -11.35 6.19
CA HIS A 63 -4.59 -11.90 7.40
C HIS A 63 -3.76 -11.75 8.69
N ASP A 64 -3.08 -10.62 8.85
CA ASP A 64 -2.26 -10.30 10.02
C ASP A 64 -2.45 -8.82 10.40
N ASN A 65 -2.01 -8.43 11.60
CA ASN A 65 -1.88 -7.04 11.99
C ASN A 65 -0.41 -6.71 12.26
N ARG A 66 0.19 -5.87 11.41
CA ARG A 66 1.63 -5.61 11.48
C ARG A 66 1.97 -4.19 11.07
N ASN A 67 2.72 -3.49 11.92
CA ASN A 67 3.44 -2.30 11.51
C ASN A 67 4.69 -2.73 10.73
N VAL A 68 4.63 -2.63 9.40
CA VAL A 68 5.77 -3.01 8.55
C VAL A 68 6.89 -1.98 8.69
N ASP A 69 6.53 -0.70 8.65
CA ASP A 69 7.42 0.42 8.95
C ASP A 69 6.62 1.61 9.52
N GLU A 70 7.28 2.76 9.66
CA GLU A 70 6.66 3.98 10.18
C GLU A 70 5.46 4.47 9.35
N LYS A 71 5.36 4.10 8.07
CA LYS A 71 4.29 4.54 7.18
C LYS A 71 3.31 3.42 6.79
N LYS A 72 3.76 2.17 6.74
CA LYS A 72 3.04 1.04 6.15
C LYS A 72 2.50 0.11 7.24
N ILE A 73 1.18 -0.07 7.26
CA ILE A 73 0.49 -0.83 8.29
C ILE A 73 -0.41 -1.87 7.62
N LEU A 74 -0.14 -3.14 7.88
CA LEU A 74 -0.98 -4.28 7.53
C LEU A 74 -2.07 -4.42 8.60
N LEU A 75 -3.33 -4.43 8.17
CA LEU A 75 -4.49 -4.58 9.02
C LEU A 75 -5.33 -5.79 8.62
N TYR A 76 -5.86 -6.47 9.65
CA TYR A 76 -6.84 -7.54 9.48
C TYR A 76 -8.05 -7.35 10.38
N GLU A 77 -7.89 -7.58 11.68
CA GLU A 77 -8.99 -7.43 12.67
C GLU A 77 -8.94 -6.10 13.42
N GLN A 78 -7.81 -5.39 13.40
CA GLN A 78 -7.69 -4.11 14.08
C GLN A 78 -8.44 -3.00 13.35
N ILE A 79 -9.16 -2.18 14.12
CA ILE A 79 -9.83 -0.97 13.63
C ILE A 79 -9.01 0.24 14.07
N ILE A 80 -8.54 1.03 13.11
CA ILE A 80 -7.81 2.27 13.36
C ILE A 80 -8.70 3.45 13.01
N ARG A 81 -8.87 4.36 13.96
CA ARG A 81 -9.45 5.67 13.69
C ARG A 81 -8.39 6.58 13.09
N VAL A 82 -8.69 7.12 11.92
CA VAL A 82 -7.90 8.19 11.29
C VAL A 82 -8.46 9.54 11.77
N VAL A 83 -7.59 10.48 12.15
CA VAL A 83 -7.94 11.82 12.67
C VAL A 83 -7.26 12.92 11.87
#